data_AF-A0A7S2FCK5-F1
#
_entry.id   AF-A0A7S2FCK5-F1
#
_cell.length_a   1.000
_cell.length_b   1.000
_cell.length_c   1.000
_cell.angle_alpha   90.00
_cell.angle_beta   90.00
_cell.angle_gamma   90.00
#
_symmetry.space_group_name_H-M   'P 1'
#
loop_
_entity.id
_entity.type
_entity.pdbx_description
1 polymer ?
#
loop_
_entity_poly.entity_id
_entity_poly.type
_entity_poly.pdbx_seq_one_letter_code
_entity_poly.pdbx_strand_id
1 'polypeptide(L)'
;AIFIDNVLDNQRTRKHLEMVDRTAEIQCRLKHMFIQFINLGEEPEQHVEQDEHGLKRFVSNKTHAAIDVMATGKHATDILPSVAREWEKLKEMDVSITKDVFMSWLENQDFQQLLDDAEIDTANRAELFDVLDADMGGELCLDELITGLMKLRGSVTKADIVAIRLKVRYLTAILENKELGEGTG
;
A
#
# COMPACT_ATOMS: atom_id res chain seq x y z
N ALA A 1 17.81 -29.62 -26.44
CA ALA A 1 16.86 -29.12 -25.43
C ALA A 1 17.33 -27.84 -24.70
N ILE A 2 18.56 -27.34 -24.90
CA ILE A 2 19.16 -26.26 -24.07
C ILE A 2 18.77 -24.83 -24.53
N PHE A 3 18.33 -24.65 -25.79
CA PHE A 3 18.03 -23.32 -26.34
C PHE A 3 16.63 -22.78 -25.96
N ILE A 4 15.67 -23.67 -25.69
CA ILE A 4 14.29 -23.28 -25.37
C ILE A 4 14.23 -22.77 -23.92
N ASP A 5 14.91 -23.43 -22.99
CA ASP A 5 14.99 -22.97 -21.59
C ASP A 5 15.70 -21.61 -21.47
N ASN A 6 16.76 -21.38 -22.25
CA ASN A 6 17.52 -20.13 -22.19
C ASN A 6 16.76 -18.92 -22.78
N VAL A 7 15.86 -19.13 -23.75
CA VAL A 7 14.99 -18.07 -24.29
C VAL A 7 13.82 -17.78 -23.34
N LEU A 8 13.25 -18.82 -22.71
CA LEU A 8 12.17 -18.66 -21.74
C LEU A 8 12.65 -18.00 -20.44
N ASP A 9 13.83 -18.36 -19.93
CA ASP A 9 14.42 -17.73 -18.76
C ASP A 9 14.82 -16.27 -19.03
N ASN A 10 15.37 -15.95 -20.21
CA ASN A 10 15.66 -14.55 -20.56
C ASN A 10 14.40 -13.71 -20.75
N GLN A 11 13.30 -14.27 -21.29
CA GLN A 11 12.02 -13.57 -21.37
C GLN A 11 11.36 -13.38 -20.00
N ARG A 12 11.44 -14.37 -19.11
CA ARG A 12 10.99 -14.24 -17.71
C ARG A 12 11.80 -13.20 -16.96
N THR A 13 13.12 -13.20 -17.11
CA THR A 13 14.03 -12.27 -16.43
C THR A 13 13.81 -10.84 -16.92
N ARG A 14 13.64 -10.61 -18.22
CA ARG A 14 13.33 -9.28 -18.77
C ARG A 14 11.97 -8.77 -18.33
N LYS A 15 10.92 -9.59 -18.41
CA LYS A 15 9.59 -9.21 -17.90
C LYS A 15 9.58 -8.98 -16.39
N HIS A 16 10.36 -9.76 -15.64
CA HIS A 16 10.53 -9.57 -14.20
C HIS A 16 11.25 -8.26 -13.88
N LEU A 17 12.32 -7.91 -14.61
CA LEU A 17 13.01 -6.62 -14.47
C LEU A 17 12.10 -5.43 -14.83
N GLU A 18 11.36 -5.51 -15.93
CA GLU A 18 10.38 -4.49 -16.34
C GLU A 18 9.21 -4.37 -15.32
N MET A 19 8.76 -5.48 -14.74
CA MET A 19 7.76 -5.48 -13.65
C MET A 19 8.31 -4.91 -12.35
N VAL A 20 9.56 -5.23 -11.97
CA VAL A 20 10.22 -4.71 -10.77
C VAL A 20 10.38 -3.21 -10.85
N ASP A 21 10.77 -2.68 -12.02
CA ASP A 21 10.93 -1.25 -12.27
C ASP A 21 9.61 -0.49 -12.08
N ARG A 22 8.52 -1.01 -12.68
CA ARG A 22 7.18 -0.42 -12.56
C ARG A 22 6.61 -0.53 -11.14
N THR A 23 6.99 -1.58 -10.39
CA THR A 23 6.54 -1.78 -9.01
C THR A 23 7.16 -0.74 -8.07
N ALA A 24 8.46 -0.50 -8.21
CA ALA A 24 9.16 0.54 -7.45
C ALA A 24 8.64 1.94 -7.79
N GLU A 25 8.33 2.18 -9.08
CA GLU A 25 7.74 3.44 -9.54
C GLU A 25 6.38 3.71 -8.90
N ILE A 26 5.44 2.75 -8.97
CA ILE A 26 4.11 2.89 -8.37
C ILE A 26 4.22 3.10 -6.86
N GLN A 27 5.06 2.32 -6.19
CA GLN A 27 5.28 2.48 -4.75
C GLN A 27 5.82 3.88 -4.41
N CYS A 28 6.75 4.41 -5.22
CA CYS A 28 7.27 5.77 -5.03
C CYS A 28 6.18 6.82 -5.24
N ARG A 29 5.34 6.68 -6.27
CA ARG A 29 4.22 7.60 -6.54
C ARG A 29 3.22 7.60 -5.39
N LEU A 30 2.87 6.43 -4.85
CA LEU A 30 1.97 6.30 -3.70
C LEU A 30 2.55 6.98 -2.46
N LYS A 31 3.81 6.68 -2.11
CA LYS A 31 4.48 7.31 -0.96
C LYS A 31 4.49 8.83 -1.07
N HIS A 32 4.84 9.34 -2.24
CA HIS A 32 4.87 10.77 -2.49
C HIS A 32 3.49 11.41 -2.33
N MET A 33 2.44 10.81 -2.89
CA MET A 33 1.08 11.30 -2.75
C MET A 33 0.60 11.31 -1.29
N PHE A 34 0.91 10.27 -0.52
CA PHE A 34 0.59 10.24 0.92
C PHE A 34 1.34 11.30 1.71
N ILE A 35 2.63 11.52 1.43
CA ILE A 35 3.38 12.64 2.02
C ILE A 35 2.67 13.96 1.73
N GLN A 36 2.19 14.16 0.50
CA GLN A 36 1.43 15.37 0.16
C GLN A 36 0.12 15.46 0.94
N PHE A 37 -0.66 14.40 1.02
CA PHE A 37 -1.92 14.41 1.78
C PHE A 37 -1.72 14.66 3.26
N ILE A 38 -0.71 14.04 3.86
CA ILE A 38 -0.38 14.25 5.28
C ILE A 38 0.06 15.70 5.51
N ASN A 39 0.85 16.27 4.61
CA ASN A 39 1.30 17.66 4.72
C ASN A 39 0.21 18.69 4.38
N LEU A 40 -0.77 18.34 3.55
CA LEU A 40 -1.88 19.22 3.13
C LEU A 40 -3.11 19.11 4.04
N GLY A 41 -3.27 18.00 4.77
CA GLY A 41 -4.40 17.73 5.66
C GLY A 41 -4.38 18.51 6.98
N GLU A 42 -3.38 19.38 7.20
CA GLU A 42 -3.37 20.32 8.33
C GLU A 42 -4.23 21.57 8.06
N GLU A 43 -5.55 21.41 7.85
CA GLU A 43 -6.51 22.51 8.11
C GLU A 43 -7.10 22.32 9.52
N PRO A 44 -7.14 23.37 10.37
CA PRO A 44 -7.42 23.23 11.79
C PRO A 44 -8.94 23.27 12.05
N GLU A 45 -9.64 22.16 11.91
CA GLU A 45 -11.00 22.05 12.44
C GLU A 45 -11.03 21.48 13.86
N GLN A 46 -11.75 22.21 14.69
CA GLN A 46 -11.72 22.21 16.14
C GLN A 46 -12.62 21.11 16.70
N HIS A 47 -12.07 19.95 17.02
CA HIS A 47 -12.64 19.12 18.08
C HIS A 47 -11.53 18.64 19.00
N VAL A 48 -11.47 19.31 20.15
CA VAL A 48 -10.64 18.93 21.29
C VAL A 48 -11.32 17.73 21.94
N GLU A 49 -10.83 16.54 21.67
CA GLU A 49 -10.76 15.50 22.70
C GLU A 49 -9.29 15.32 23.08
N GLN A 50 -9.06 15.41 24.38
CA GLN A 50 -7.74 15.45 24.99
C GLN A 50 -7.22 14.02 25.08
N ASP A 51 -6.20 13.70 24.31
CA ASP A 51 -5.34 12.55 24.57
C ASP A 51 -3.94 13.00 24.96
N GLU A 52 -3.41 12.37 26.02
CA GLU A 52 -2.29 12.83 26.85
C GLU A 52 -0.88 12.76 26.21
N HIS A 53 -0.74 12.44 24.93
CA HIS A 53 0.57 12.28 24.31
C HIS A 53 0.84 13.39 23.30
N GLY A 54 1.02 14.59 23.86
CA GLY A 54 1.28 15.80 23.10
C GLY A 54 2.53 15.72 22.23
N LEU A 55 2.35 15.89 20.91
CA LEU A 55 3.32 16.57 20.07
C LEU A 55 2.67 17.15 18.80
N LYS A 56 2.02 18.31 18.92
CA LYS A 56 1.73 19.16 17.76
C LYS A 56 2.99 19.91 17.37
N ARG A 57 3.55 19.68 16.17
CA ARG A 57 4.54 20.61 15.60
C ARG A 57 4.67 20.58 14.06
N PHE A 58 4.02 21.55 13.43
CA PHE A 58 4.50 22.43 12.35
C PHE A 58 5.45 21.85 11.28
N VAL A 59 5.01 21.80 10.01
CA VAL A 59 5.89 22.05 8.84
C VAL A 59 5.18 22.77 7.68
N SER A 60 5.54 24.05 7.53
CA SER A 60 5.67 24.88 6.32
C SER A 60 4.84 24.59 5.05
N ASN A 61 3.94 25.53 4.76
CA ASN A 61 3.33 25.82 3.46
C ASN A 61 4.29 25.75 2.27
N LYS A 62 4.19 24.69 1.46
CA LYS A 62 4.39 24.69 0.00
C LYS A 62 4.19 23.27 -0.53
N THR A 63 3.17 23.04 -1.36
CA THR A 63 3.33 22.66 -2.78
C THR A 63 2.02 22.10 -3.38
N HIS A 64 1.34 22.92 -4.17
CA HIS A 64 0.34 22.50 -5.16
C HIS A 64 1.01 22.02 -6.48
N ALA A 65 2.10 21.24 -6.44
CA ALA A 65 2.95 21.11 -7.64
C ALA A 65 3.44 19.69 -7.99
N ALA A 66 2.71 18.63 -7.64
CA ALA A 66 3.34 17.29 -7.70
C ALA A 66 2.51 16.15 -8.30
N ILE A 67 1.49 16.47 -9.11
CA ILE A 67 0.96 15.51 -10.10
C ILE A 67 1.67 15.64 -11.46
N ASP A 68 2.46 16.71 -11.66
CA ASP A 68 3.18 16.95 -12.91
C ASP A 68 4.71 16.74 -12.77
N VAL A 69 5.09 15.52 -12.39
CA VAL A 69 6.50 15.08 -12.40
C VAL A 69 7.00 14.87 -13.83
N MET A 70 6.14 15.02 -14.86
CA MET A 70 6.56 15.07 -16.27
C MET A 70 6.75 16.50 -16.81
N ALA A 71 6.14 17.55 -16.27
CA ALA A 71 6.32 18.92 -16.79
C ALA A 71 7.39 19.77 -16.08
N THR A 72 7.79 19.43 -14.85
CA THR A 72 8.92 20.14 -14.21
C THR A 72 10.17 19.31 -14.36
N GLY A 73 11.11 19.76 -15.20
CA GLY A 73 12.35 19.07 -15.58
C GLY A 73 13.36 18.82 -14.45
N LYS A 74 12.93 18.38 -13.27
CA LYS A 74 13.76 17.74 -12.25
C LYS A 74 13.87 16.25 -12.60
N HIS A 75 15.09 15.74 -12.73
CA HIS A 75 15.33 14.34 -13.05
C HIS A 75 14.74 13.44 -11.95
N ALA A 76 14.09 12.33 -12.36
CA ALA A 76 13.56 11.30 -11.45
C ALA A 76 14.59 10.78 -10.42
N THR A 77 15.89 10.92 -10.72
CA THR A 77 17.01 10.56 -9.83
C THR A 77 17.09 11.39 -8.55
N ASP A 78 16.55 12.62 -8.55
CA ASP A 78 16.67 13.54 -7.41
C ASP A 78 15.48 13.43 -6.44
N ILE A 79 14.35 12.87 -6.91
CA ILE A 79 13.09 12.82 -6.18
C ILE A 79 13.03 11.56 -5.29
N LEU A 80 13.48 10.41 -5.81
CA LEU A 80 13.48 9.14 -5.08
C LEU A 80 14.17 9.20 -3.70
N PRO A 81 15.39 9.79 -3.56
CA PRO A 81 16.05 9.91 -2.25
C PRO A 81 15.40 10.93 -1.31
N SER A 82 14.60 11.86 -1.85
CA SER A 82 13.85 12.84 -1.05
C SER A 82 12.62 12.20 -0.44
N VAL A 83 11.81 11.53 -1.28
CA VAL A 83 10.59 10.82 -0.87
C VAL A 83 10.92 9.74 0.16
N ALA A 84 11.99 8.97 -0.05
CA ALA A 84 12.42 7.96 0.92
C ALA A 84 12.73 8.56 2.30
N ARG A 85 13.46 9.69 2.35
CA ARG A 85 13.79 10.35 3.63
C ARG A 85 12.56 10.93 4.32
N GLU A 86 11.63 11.52 3.58
CA GLU A 86 10.39 12.04 4.16
C GLU A 86 9.50 10.92 4.67
N TRP A 87 9.41 9.82 3.94
CA TRP A 87 8.68 8.63 4.36
C TRP A 87 9.21 8.05 5.67
N GLU A 88 10.53 7.88 5.79
CA GLU A 88 11.14 7.38 7.04
C GLU A 88 10.91 8.32 8.22
N LYS A 89 10.91 9.64 8.01
CA LYS A 89 10.55 10.58 9.08
C LYS A 89 9.11 10.40 9.56
N LEU A 90 8.16 10.23 8.63
CA LEU A 90 6.76 10.01 9.01
C LEU A 90 6.59 8.67 9.75
N LYS A 91 7.38 7.64 9.40
CA LYS A 91 7.42 6.39 10.17
C LYS A 91 7.96 6.58 11.58
N GLU A 92 9.05 7.33 11.74
CA GLU A 92 9.62 7.63 13.06
C GLU A 92 8.65 8.43 13.95
N MET A 93 7.72 9.17 13.34
CA MET A 93 6.67 9.92 14.02
C MET A 93 5.43 9.08 14.34
N ASP A 94 5.42 7.80 13.98
CA ASP A 94 4.31 6.86 14.21
C ASP A 94 2.97 7.39 13.68
N VAL A 95 2.98 7.94 12.47
CA VAL A 95 1.77 8.51 11.85
C VAL A 95 0.78 7.40 11.50
N SER A 96 -0.43 7.53 12.02
CA SER A 96 -1.58 6.68 11.68
C SER A 96 -2.65 7.46 10.91
N ILE A 97 -3.45 6.75 10.12
CA ILE A 97 -4.49 7.30 9.26
C ILE A 97 -5.83 6.69 9.65
N THR A 98 -6.76 7.52 10.09
CA THR A 98 -8.13 7.07 10.41
C THR A 98 -8.94 6.80 9.15
N LYS A 99 -10.04 6.04 9.31
CA LYS A 99 -10.96 5.72 8.22
C LYS A 99 -11.48 6.97 7.50
N ASP A 100 -11.90 7.99 8.23
CA ASP A 100 -12.46 9.22 7.64
C ASP A 100 -11.43 9.97 6.79
N VAL A 101 -10.19 10.06 7.28
CA VAL A 101 -9.09 10.68 6.53
C VAL A 101 -8.81 9.89 5.26
N PHE A 102 -8.70 8.56 5.34
CA PHE A 102 -8.49 7.72 4.16
C PHE A 102 -9.64 7.82 3.15
N MET A 103 -10.89 7.85 3.62
CA MET A 103 -12.05 8.04 2.74
C MET A 103 -12.01 9.40 2.03
N SER A 104 -11.61 10.47 2.74
CA SER A 104 -11.42 11.78 2.10
C SER A 104 -10.36 11.74 1.01
N TRP A 105 -9.28 10.98 1.19
CA TRP A 105 -8.26 10.81 0.17
C TRP A 105 -8.81 10.06 -1.04
N LEU A 106 -9.66 9.06 -0.85
CA LEU A 106 -10.32 8.35 -1.94
C LEU A 106 -11.27 9.23 -2.77
N GLU A 107 -11.67 10.40 -2.29
CA GLU A 107 -12.42 11.38 -3.10
C GLU A 107 -11.52 12.16 -4.06
N ASN A 108 -10.21 12.21 -3.81
CA ASN A 108 -9.24 12.87 -4.66
C ASN A 108 -9.09 12.13 -6.01
N GLN A 109 -9.29 12.86 -7.12
CA GLN A 109 -9.25 12.29 -8.47
C GLN A 109 -7.85 11.78 -8.85
N ASP A 110 -6.79 12.46 -8.40
CA ASP A 110 -5.42 12.05 -8.71
C ASP A 110 -5.05 10.76 -7.98
N PHE A 111 -5.57 10.56 -6.76
CA PHE A 111 -5.41 9.30 -6.04
C PHE A 111 -6.17 8.16 -6.71
N GLN A 112 -7.41 8.39 -7.13
CA GLN A 112 -8.17 7.38 -7.89
C GLN A 112 -7.43 6.99 -9.18
N GLN A 113 -6.90 7.96 -9.93
CA GLN A 113 -6.12 7.69 -11.13
C GLN A 113 -4.84 6.90 -10.83
N LEU A 114 -4.16 7.19 -9.72
CA LEU A 114 -2.98 6.44 -9.30
C LEU A 114 -3.32 5.00 -8.88
N LEU A 115 -4.46 4.78 -8.22
CA LEU A 115 -4.93 3.44 -7.88
C LEU A 115 -5.29 2.63 -9.14
N ASP A 116 -5.92 3.28 -10.13
CA ASP A 116 -6.19 2.66 -11.44
C ASP A 116 -4.89 2.31 -12.19
N ASP A 117 -3.91 3.22 -12.22
CA ASP A 117 -2.58 2.98 -12.79
C ASP A 117 -1.85 1.83 -12.09
N ALA A 118 -2.11 1.67 -10.79
CA ALA A 118 -1.59 0.60 -9.96
C ALA A 118 -2.36 -0.72 -10.09
N GLU A 119 -3.42 -0.77 -10.90
CA GLU A 119 -4.31 -1.93 -11.06
C GLU A 119 -4.92 -2.38 -9.72
N ILE A 120 -5.28 -1.43 -8.85
CA ILE A 120 -5.94 -1.68 -7.56
C ILE A 120 -7.44 -1.46 -7.73
N ASP A 121 -8.23 -2.52 -7.49
CA ASP A 121 -9.69 -2.42 -7.59
C ASP A 121 -10.27 -1.63 -6.40
N THR A 122 -10.98 -0.54 -6.71
CA THR A 122 -11.63 0.33 -5.73
C THR A 122 -13.16 0.23 -5.78
N ALA A 123 -13.73 -0.80 -6.43
CA ALA A 123 -15.17 -0.99 -6.57
C ALA A 123 -15.92 -0.97 -5.23
N ASN A 124 -15.26 -1.37 -4.13
CA ASN A 124 -15.78 -1.19 -2.79
C ASN A 124 -14.82 -0.41 -1.88
N ARG A 125 -14.88 0.91 -1.99
CA ARG A 125 -14.06 1.87 -1.24
C ARG A 125 -14.13 1.68 0.29
N ALA A 126 -15.33 1.38 0.80
CA ALA A 126 -15.56 1.17 2.23
C ALA A 126 -14.81 -0.06 2.75
N GLU A 127 -14.83 -1.15 1.98
CA GLU A 127 -14.11 -2.39 2.30
C GLU A 127 -12.60 -2.26 2.09
N LEU A 128 -12.14 -1.36 1.20
CA LEU A 128 -10.71 -1.17 0.96
C LEU A 128 -9.96 -0.82 2.25
N PHE A 129 -10.51 0.07 3.09
CA PHE A 129 -9.91 0.38 4.38
C PHE A 129 -9.86 -0.85 5.28
N ASP A 130 -10.99 -1.57 5.40
CA ASP A 130 -11.12 -2.73 6.28
C ASP A 130 -10.20 -3.90 5.84
N VAL A 131 -9.87 -3.97 4.55
CA VAL A 131 -8.90 -4.93 4.00
C VAL A 131 -7.45 -4.54 4.31
N LEU A 132 -7.17 -3.24 4.37
CA LEU A 132 -5.84 -2.72 4.71
C LEU A 132 -5.59 -2.79 6.22
N ASP A 133 -6.63 -2.61 7.04
CA ASP A 133 -6.64 -2.68 8.50
C ASP A 133 -6.59 -4.15 8.96
N ALA A 134 -5.43 -4.76 8.80
CA ALA A 134 -5.25 -6.19 9.00
C ALA A 134 -5.32 -6.60 10.47
N ASP A 135 -5.02 -5.70 11.39
CA ASP A 135 -5.10 -5.92 12.84
C ASP A 135 -6.45 -5.49 13.44
N MET A 136 -7.31 -4.85 12.66
CA MET A 136 -8.61 -4.32 13.06
C MET A 136 -8.50 -3.24 14.14
N GLY A 137 -7.40 -2.47 14.12
CA GLY A 137 -7.14 -1.38 15.05
C GLY A 137 -8.00 -0.14 14.80
N GLY A 138 -8.64 -0.03 13.62
CA GLY A 138 -9.44 1.13 13.22
C GLY A 138 -8.63 2.28 12.65
N GLU A 139 -7.31 2.12 12.55
CA GLU A 139 -6.37 3.07 11.96
C GLU A 139 -5.35 2.32 11.09
N LEU A 140 -4.83 2.97 10.04
CA LEU A 140 -3.78 2.41 9.20
C LEU A 140 -2.45 3.05 9.53
N CYS A 141 -1.45 2.25 9.89
CA CYS A 141 -0.08 2.73 9.87
C CYS A 141 0.42 2.88 8.43
N LEU A 142 1.50 3.65 8.25
CA LEU A 142 2.13 3.84 6.93
C LEU A 142 2.53 2.54 6.25
N ASP A 143 2.94 1.53 7.04
CA ASP A 143 3.34 0.24 6.50
C ASP A 143 2.14 -0.60 6.03
N GLU A 144 1.02 -0.58 6.73
CA GLU A 144 -0.23 -1.21 6.28
C GLU A 144 -0.76 -0.56 5.02
N LEU A 145 -0.73 0.78 4.97
CA LEU A 145 -1.21 1.54 3.83
C LEU A 145 -0.43 1.18 2.56
N ILE A 146 0.91 1.34 2.57
CA ILE A 146 1.73 1.04 1.39
C ILE A 146 1.78 -0.45 1.10
N THR A 147 2.03 -1.29 2.12
CA THR A 147 2.19 -2.73 1.88
C THR A 147 0.88 -3.36 1.47
N GLY A 148 -0.24 -2.96 2.08
CA GLY A 148 -1.56 -3.45 1.75
C GLY A 148 -1.97 -3.07 0.33
N LEU A 149 -1.83 -1.80 -0.06
CA LEU A 149 -2.13 -1.37 -1.44
C LEU A 149 -1.25 -2.09 -2.47
N MET A 150 0.05 -2.25 -2.18
CA MET A 150 0.95 -3.00 -3.05
C MET A 150 0.62 -4.50 -3.14
N LYS A 151 -0.03 -5.08 -2.12
CA LYS A 151 -0.52 -6.47 -2.15
C LYS A 151 -1.83 -6.62 -2.92
N LEU A 152 -2.67 -5.58 -2.95
CA LEU A 152 -3.93 -5.55 -3.70
C LEU A 152 -3.74 -5.24 -5.18
N ARG A 153 -2.53 -4.83 -5.58
CA ARG A 153 -2.19 -4.57 -6.97
C ARG A 153 -2.32 -5.81 -7.85
N GLY A 154 -3.01 -5.62 -8.96
CA GLY A 154 -3.20 -6.61 -10.00
C GLY A 154 -4.44 -7.47 -9.76
N SER A 155 -4.94 -8.09 -10.81
CA SER A 155 -6.13 -8.92 -10.73
C SER A 155 -5.87 -10.26 -10.04
N VAL A 156 -6.76 -10.68 -9.14
CA VAL A 156 -6.80 -12.04 -8.62
C VAL A 156 -7.20 -13.00 -9.73
N THR A 157 -6.41 -14.05 -9.98
CA THR A 157 -6.75 -15.04 -11.00
C THR A 157 -7.66 -16.14 -10.44
N LYS A 158 -8.41 -16.82 -11.31
CA LYS A 158 -9.20 -18.01 -10.92
C LYS A 158 -8.32 -19.11 -10.30
N ALA A 159 -7.05 -19.21 -10.72
CA ALA A 159 -6.10 -20.16 -10.16
C ALA A 159 -5.75 -19.83 -8.71
N ASP A 160 -5.62 -18.55 -8.36
CA ASP A 160 -5.35 -18.11 -6.99
C ASP A 160 -6.49 -18.48 -6.05
N ILE A 161 -7.74 -18.29 -6.48
CA ILE A 161 -8.94 -18.68 -5.72
C ILE A 161 -8.94 -20.20 -5.46
N VAL A 162 -8.65 -21.00 -6.48
CA VAL A 162 -8.57 -22.47 -6.34
C VAL A 162 -7.43 -22.87 -5.39
N ALA A 163 -6.26 -22.23 -5.50
CA ALA A 163 -5.12 -22.50 -4.64
C ALA A 163 -5.44 -22.18 -3.17
N ILE A 164 -6.08 -21.04 -2.88
CA ILE A 164 -6.54 -20.67 -1.54
C ILE A 164 -7.52 -21.73 -1.01
N ARG A 165 -8.53 -22.10 -1.79
CA ARG A 165 -9.52 -23.13 -1.39
C ARG A 165 -8.86 -24.47 -1.05
N LEU A 166 -7.86 -24.89 -1.83
CA LEU A 166 -7.12 -26.13 -1.55
C LEU A 166 -6.28 -26.03 -0.28
N LYS A 167 -5.59 -24.90 -0.05
CA LYS A 167 -4.82 -24.66 1.17
C LYS A 167 -5.72 -24.63 2.42
N VAL A 168 -6.88 -23.98 2.34
CA VAL A 168 -7.86 -23.95 3.45
C VAL A 168 -8.34 -25.37 3.77
N ARG A 169 -8.73 -26.16 2.77
CA ARG A 169 -9.13 -27.57 2.98
C ARG A 169 -8.02 -28.39 3.64
N TYR A 170 -6.77 -28.18 3.23
CA TYR A 170 -5.62 -28.86 3.82
C TYR A 170 -5.41 -28.45 5.28
N LEU A 171 -5.49 -27.16 5.59
CA LEU A 171 -5.41 -26.66 6.97
C LEU A 171 -6.54 -27.23 7.84
N THR A 172 -7.78 -27.25 7.35
CA THR A 172 -8.92 -27.86 8.06
C THR A 172 -8.66 -29.33 8.35
N ALA A 173 -8.16 -30.11 7.38
CA ALA A 173 -7.83 -31.52 7.57
C ALA A 173 -6.69 -31.73 8.60
N ILE A 174 -5.70 -30.84 8.66
CA ILE A 174 -4.66 -30.91 9.70
C ILE A 174 -5.26 -30.68 11.09
N LEU A 175 -6.13 -29.67 11.23
CA LEU A 175 -6.76 -29.33 12.50
C LEU A 175 -7.64 -30.49 13.01
N GLU A 176 -8.48 -31.07 12.14
CA GLU A 176 -9.32 -32.23 12.47
C GLU A 176 -8.50 -33.46 12.93
N ASN A 177 -7.34 -33.70 12.29
CA ASN A 177 -6.47 -34.81 12.67
C ASN A 177 -5.68 -34.57 13.97
N LYS A 178 -5.46 -33.30 14.35
CA LYS A 178 -4.76 -32.95 15.60
C LYS A 178 -5.65 -33.13 16.83
N GLU A 179 -6.95 -32.85 16.71
CA GLU A 179 -7.90 -33.04 17.83
C GLU A 179 -8.14 -34.52 18.17
N LEU A 180 -7.84 -35.44 17.26
CA LEU A 180 -7.92 -36.88 17.50
C LEU A 180 -6.65 -37.48 18.16
N GLY A 181 -5.60 -36.68 18.36
CA GLY A 181 -4.30 -37.13 18.90
C GLY A 181 -4.06 -36.86 20.39
N GLU A 182 -4.91 -36.06 21.06
CA GLU A 182 -4.73 -35.66 22.47
C GLU A 182 -5.66 -36.41 23.45
N GLY A 183 -6.47 -37.36 22.95
CA GLY A 183 -7.48 -38.10 23.73
C GLY A 183 -7.11 -39.52 24.19
N THR A 184 -5.86 -39.96 24.04
CA THR A 184 -5.41 -41.27 24.53
C THR A 184 -4.21 -41.12 25.47
N GLY A 185 -4.51 -40.76 26.72
CA GLY A 185 -3.61 -40.82 27.87
C GLY A 185 -4.32 -41.46 29.05
#